data_AF-A0A0F9JUL2-F1
#
_entry.id   AF-A0A0F9JUL2-F1
#
_cell.length_a   1.000
_cell.length_b   1.000
_cell.length_c   1.000
_cell.angle_alpha   90.00
_cell.angle_beta   90.00
_cell.angle_gamma   90.00
#
_symmetry.space_group_name_H-M   'P 1'
#
loop_
_entity.id
_entity.type
_entity.pdbx_description
1 polymer ?
#
loop_
_entity_poly.entity_id
_entity_poly.type
_entity_poly.pdbx_seq_one_letter_code
_entity_poly.pdbx_strand_id
1 'polypeptide(L)'
;MPSARVVVDAAQKEKDYQAQIVELATTLGWRVYHTYDSRRSAHGFPDLILIRGITLLALEVKSAGAKEPPPEQVGWIGAFKQVRRVYADFVYPKDLDDLKDTLTRALR
;
A
#
# COMPACT_ATOMS: atom_id res chain seq x y z
N MET A 1 17.69 -21.18 15.64
CA MET A 1 17.69 -19.71 15.67
C MET A 1 16.76 -19.24 14.55
N PRO A 2 15.59 -18.65 14.83
CA PRO A 2 14.80 -18.06 13.77
C PRO A 2 15.59 -16.89 13.18
N SER A 3 15.64 -16.84 11.85
CA SER A 3 16.34 -15.80 11.10
C SER A 3 15.82 -14.41 11.52
N ALA A 4 16.73 -13.45 11.69
CA ALA A 4 16.44 -12.08 12.14
C ALA A 4 15.34 -11.37 11.30
N ARG A 5 15.09 -11.84 10.08
CA ARG A 5 13.98 -11.40 9.21
C ARG A 5 12.58 -11.68 9.75
N VAL A 6 12.37 -12.78 10.49
CA VAL A 6 11.02 -13.18 10.95
C VAL A 6 10.55 -12.32 12.13
N VAL A 7 11.49 -11.76 12.91
CA VAL A 7 11.18 -11.02 14.14
C VAL A 7 10.83 -9.55 13.86
N VAL A 8 11.31 -8.99 12.74
CA VAL A 8 11.03 -7.59 12.35
C VAL A 8 9.60 -7.37 11.83
N ASP A 9 8.99 -8.37 11.19
CA ASP A 9 7.65 -8.24 10.60
C ASP A 9 6.53 -8.09 11.64
N ALA A 10 6.62 -8.81 12.77
CA ALA A 10 5.52 -8.89 13.73
C ALA A 10 5.25 -7.57 14.49
N ALA A 11 6.21 -6.63 14.51
CA ALA A 11 6.13 -5.38 15.26
C ALA A 11 6.26 -4.12 14.40
N GLN A 12 6.32 -4.25 13.07
CA GLN A 12 6.46 -3.08 12.20
C GLN A 12 5.20 -2.21 12.24
N LYS A 13 5.38 -0.94 12.61
CA LYS A 13 4.29 0.03 12.65
C LYS A 13 3.86 0.38 11.24
N GLU A 14 2.56 0.61 11.07
CA GLU A 14 1.95 1.02 9.79
C GLU A 14 2.66 2.23 9.18
N LYS A 15 2.98 3.25 9.98
CA LYS A 15 3.73 4.44 9.54
C LYS A 15 5.12 4.11 8.98
N ASP A 16 5.85 3.21 9.62
CA ASP A 16 7.20 2.84 9.21
C ASP A 16 7.15 2.01 7.92
N TYR A 17 6.15 1.13 7.80
CA TYR A 17 5.91 0.37 6.58
C TYR A 17 5.49 1.29 5.42
N GLN A 18 4.56 2.21 5.64
CA GLN A 18 4.16 3.21 4.66
C GLN A 18 5.36 4.02 4.17
N ALA A 19 6.24 4.47 5.07
CA ALA A 19 7.44 5.21 4.71
C ALA A 19 8.35 4.40 3.77
N GLN A 20 8.53 3.10 4.01
CA GLN A 20 9.30 2.21 3.14
C GLN A 20 8.68 2.07 1.75
N ILE A 21 7.34 1.95 1.66
CA ILE A 21 6.63 1.90 0.37
C ILE A 21 6.86 3.21 -0.40
N VAL A 22 6.69 4.36 0.26
CA VAL A 22 6.84 5.68 -0.34
C VAL A 22 8.27 5.90 -0.85
N GLU A 23 9.28 5.56 -0.04
CA GLU A 23 10.68 5.69 -0.40
C GLU A 23 11.04 4.82 -1.61
N LEU A 24 10.64 3.55 -1.59
CA LEU A 24 10.86 2.62 -2.68
C LEU A 24 10.18 3.07 -3.97
N ALA A 25 8.89 3.41 -3.90
CA ALA A 25 8.12 3.85 -5.06
C ALA A 25 8.71 5.12 -5.68
N THR A 26 9.10 6.09 -4.84
CA THR A 26 9.74 7.33 -5.29
C THR A 26 11.08 7.05 -5.97
N THR A 27 11.90 6.17 -5.39
CA THR A 27 13.19 5.74 -5.97
C THR A 27 13.02 5.08 -7.33
N LEU A 28 11.94 4.30 -7.50
CA LEU A 28 11.60 3.64 -8.76
C LEU A 28 10.89 4.57 -9.76
N GLY A 29 10.70 5.86 -9.44
CA GLY A 29 10.15 6.86 -10.35
C GLY A 29 8.61 6.91 -10.40
N TRP A 30 7.93 6.38 -9.39
CA TRP A 30 6.49 6.54 -9.24
C TRP A 30 6.13 7.93 -8.72
N ARG A 31 4.99 8.47 -9.16
CA ARG A 31 4.34 9.60 -8.49
C ARG A 31 3.57 9.06 -7.30
N VAL A 32 3.84 9.59 -6.12
CA VAL A 32 3.25 9.12 -4.86
C VAL A 32 2.41 10.24 -4.26
N TYR A 33 1.15 9.93 -3.95
CA TYR A 33 0.27 10.75 -3.14
C TYR A 33 -0.10 9.99 -1.86
N HIS A 34 0.03 10.67 -0.73
CA HIS A 34 -0.40 10.18 0.57
C HIS A 34 -1.32 11.22 1.22
N THR A 35 -2.50 10.80 1.68
CA THR A 35 -3.46 11.68 2.33
C THR A 35 -3.03 11.94 3.78
N TYR A 36 -2.32 13.05 4.03
CA TYR A 36 -1.81 13.39 5.36
C TYR A 36 -2.92 13.79 6.37
N ASP A 37 -4.02 14.38 5.90
CA ASP A 37 -5.18 14.74 6.71
C ASP A 37 -6.47 14.36 5.99
N SER A 38 -7.13 13.31 6.48
CA SER A 38 -8.35 12.74 5.89
C SER A 38 -9.64 13.28 6.51
N ARG A 39 -9.58 14.18 7.50
CA ARG A 39 -10.76 14.64 8.26
C ARG A 39 -11.81 15.38 7.43
N ARG A 40 -11.44 15.80 6.21
CA ARG A 40 -12.33 16.47 5.25
C ARG A 40 -12.45 15.71 3.93
N SER A 41 -12.11 14.43 3.94
CA SER A 41 -12.13 13.54 2.77
C SER A 41 -13.18 12.45 2.95
N ALA A 42 -13.54 11.77 1.85
CA ALA A 42 -14.38 10.60 1.93
C ALA A 42 -13.73 9.53 2.81
N HIS A 43 -14.47 9.02 3.80
CA HIS A 43 -13.97 8.03 4.73
C HIS A 43 -13.57 6.73 4.02
N GLY A 44 -12.46 6.13 4.46
CA GLY A 44 -11.96 4.86 3.95
C GLY A 44 -11.24 4.93 2.60
N PHE A 45 -10.99 6.12 2.06
CA PHE A 45 -10.17 6.26 0.85
C PHE A 45 -8.74 5.73 1.10
N PRO A 46 -8.11 5.05 0.12
CA PRO A 46 -6.80 4.43 0.31
C PRO A 46 -5.70 5.40 0.76
N ASP A 47 -4.83 4.92 1.65
CA ASP A 47 -3.72 5.71 2.21
C ASP A 47 -2.73 6.21 1.15
N LEU A 48 -2.45 5.40 0.13
CA LEU A 48 -1.47 5.67 -0.92
C LEU A 48 -2.08 5.53 -2.31
N ILE A 49 -1.83 6.54 -3.14
CA ILE A 49 -2.02 6.47 -4.59
C ILE A 49 -0.65 6.58 -5.25
N LEU A 50 -0.28 5.56 -6.03
CA LEU A 50 0.97 5.51 -6.78
C LEU A 50 0.65 5.47 -8.27
N ILE A 51 1.20 6.39 -9.07
CA ILE A 51 0.95 6.47 -10.50
C ILE A 51 2.27 6.41 -11.27
N ARG A 52 2.32 5.55 -12.28
CA ARG A 52 3.43 5.50 -13.23
C ARG A 52 2.92 5.02 -14.59
N GLY A 53 3.14 5.85 -15.62
CA GLY A 53 2.68 5.54 -16.97
C GLY A 53 1.16 5.32 -17.03
N ILE A 54 0.75 4.13 -17.44
CA ILE A 54 -0.66 3.72 -17.55
C ILE A 54 -1.16 2.91 -16.36
N THR A 55 -0.35 2.80 -15.30
CA THR A 55 -0.61 1.96 -14.13
C THR A 55 -0.84 2.85 -12.91
N LEU A 56 -1.90 2.52 -12.16
CA LEU A 56 -2.20 3.14 -10.87
C LEU A 56 -2.30 2.04 -9.81
N LEU A 57 -1.65 2.26 -8.66
CA LEU A 57 -1.79 1.44 -7.47
C LEU A 57 -2.55 2.28 -6.42
N ALA A 58 -3.62 1.72 -5.87
CA ALA A 58 -4.35 2.28 -4.74
C ALA A 58 -4.19 1.34 -3.54
N LEU A 59 -3.35 1.72 -2.59
CA LEU A 59 -2.93 0.84 -1.49
C LEU A 59 -3.47 1.37 -0.17
N GLU A 60 -4.11 0.49 0.57
CA GLU A 60 -4.47 0.70 1.97
C GLU A 60 -3.42 0.01 2.85
N VAL A 61 -2.69 0.76 3.67
CA VAL A 61 -1.55 0.26 4.42
C VAL A 61 -2.02 -0.26 5.77
N LYS A 62 -1.58 -1.46 6.15
CA LYS A 62 -1.94 -2.09 7.42
C LYS A 62 -0.72 -2.43 8.23
N SER A 63 -0.86 -2.37 9.56
CA SER A 63 0.09 -3.01 10.48
C SER A 63 -0.04 -4.54 10.45
N ALA A 64 1.02 -5.26 10.84
CA ALA A 64 1.05 -6.72 10.82
C ALA A 64 -0.05 -7.40 11.67
N GLY A 65 -0.53 -6.71 12.71
CA GLY A 65 -1.60 -7.18 13.60
C GLY A 65 -2.94 -6.49 13.39
N ALA A 66 -3.15 -5.82 12.24
CA ALA A 66 -4.39 -5.12 11.97
C ALA A 66 -5.60 -6.08 12.02
N LYS A 67 -6.70 -5.58 12.61
CA LYS A 67 -8.00 -6.26 12.58
C LYS A 67 -8.61 -6.18 11.17
N GLU A 68 -9.78 -6.80 11.01
CA GLU A 68 -10.56 -6.73 9.78
C GLU A 68 -10.76 -5.28 9.32
N PRO A 69 -10.59 -4.99 8.00
CA PRO A 69 -10.79 -3.64 7.48
C PRO A 69 -12.23 -3.16 7.65
N PRO A 70 -12.45 -1.87 7.97
CA PRO A 70 -13.78 -1.27 7.98
C PRO A 70 -14.50 -1.41 6.62
N PRO A 71 -15.84 -1.53 6.61
CA PRO A 71 -16.63 -1.69 5.39
C PRO A 71 -16.37 -0.61 4.32
N GLU A 72 -16.09 0.63 4.75
CA GLU A 72 -15.82 1.75 3.86
C GLU A 72 -14.52 1.53 3.06
N GLN A 73 -13.48 1.01 3.70
CA GLN A 73 -12.22 0.68 3.02
C GLN A 73 -12.38 -0.48 2.05
N VAL A 74 -13.14 -1.51 2.46
CA VAL A 74 -13.48 -2.64 1.59
C VAL A 74 -14.24 -2.16 0.36
N GLY A 75 -15.19 -1.22 0.53
CA GLY A 75 -15.93 -0.61 -0.55
C GLY A 75 -15.03 0.13 -1.54
N TRP A 76 -14.11 0.96 -1.06
CA TRP A 76 -13.16 1.69 -1.92
C TRP A 76 -12.22 0.76 -2.67
N ILE A 77 -11.56 -0.18 -1.98
CA ILE A 77 -10.66 -1.14 -2.62
C ILE A 77 -11.42 -1.98 -3.65
N GLY A 78 -12.64 -2.42 -3.32
CA GLY A 78 -13.52 -3.12 -4.26
C GLY A 78 -13.84 -2.31 -5.51
N ALA A 79 -14.14 -1.02 -5.35
CA ALA A 79 -14.40 -0.12 -6.48
C ALA A 79 -13.15 0.09 -7.36
N PHE A 80 -11.98 0.32 -6.75
CA PHE A 80 -10.73 0.47 -7.50
C PHE A 80 -10.35 -0.81 -8.27
N LYS A 81 -10.58 -2.00 -7.70
CA LYS A 81 -10.35 -3.28 -8.38
C LYS A 81 -11.20 -3.46 -9.65
N GLN A 82 -12.31 -2.72 -9.81
CA GLN A 82 -13.13 -2.75 -11.03
C GLN A 82 -12.60 -1.85 -12.14
N VAL A 83 -11.69 -0.92 -11.83
CA VAL A 83 -11.15 0.02 -12.81
C VAL A 83 -10.04 -0.65 -13.61
N ARG A 84 -10.14 -0.60 -14.93
CA ARG A 84 -9.10 -1.16 -15.81
C ARG A 84 -7.73 -0.52 -15.54
N ARG A 85 -6.70 -1.36 -15.45
CA ARG A 85 -5.29 -0.96 -15.22
C ARG A 85 -5.06 -0.28 -13.87
N VAL A 86 -5.98 -0.44 -12.93
CA VAL A 86 -5.77 -0.11 -11.52
C VAL A 86 -5.50 -1.41 -10.76
N TYR A 87 -4.42 -1.42 -10.01
CA TYR A 87 -4.21 -2.39 -8.96
C TYR A 87 -4.60 -1.76 -7.63
N ALA A 88 -5.33 -2.48 -6.79
CA ALA A 88 -5.68 -1.98 -5.48
C ALA A 88 -5.69 -3.12 -4.48
N ASP A 89 -5.12 -2.92 -3.29
CA ASP A 89 -5.20 -3.93 -2.25
C ASP A 89 -4.91 -3.37 -0.85
N PHE A 90 -5.23 -4.18 0.15
CA PHE A 90 -4.71 -4.01 1.51
C PHE A 90 -3.31 -4.61 1.56
N VAL A 91 -2.31 -3.83 1.98
CA VAL A 91 -0.92 -4.27 2.04
C VAL A 91 -0.44 -4.32 3.49
N TYR A 92 0.21 -5.41 3.84
CA TYR A 92 0.77 -5.70 5.15
C TYR A 92 2.30 -5.83 5.04
N PRO A 93 3.07 -5.69 6.13
CA PRO A 93 4.54 -5.78 6.10
C PRO A 93 5.08 -7.03 5.38
N LYS A 94 4.42 -8.18 5.57
CA LYS A 94 4.74 -9.45 4.90
C LYS A 94 4.65 -9.40 3.36
N ASP A 95 3.88 -8.45 2.80
CA ASP A 95 3.65 -8.30 1.36
C ASP A 95 4.72 -7.40 0.71
N LEU A 96 5.70 -6.91 1.49
CA LEU A 96 6.73 -5.98 1.01
C LEU A 96 7.51 -6.53 -0.20
N ASP A 97 7.81 -7.83 -0.21
CA ASP A 97 8.56 -8.43 -1.32
C ASP A 97 7.71 -8.55 -2.59
N ASP A 98 6.43 -8.91 -2.48
CA ASP A 98 5.49 -8.91 -3.61
C ASP A 98 5.22 -7.49 -4.13
N LEU A 99 5.16 -6.51 -3.22
CA LEU A 99 4.98 -5.10 -3.59
C LEU A 99 6.23 -4.55 -4.29
N LYS A 100 7.44 -4.88 -3.82
CA LYS A 100 8.70 -4.56 -4.53
C LYS A 100 8.68 -5.10 -5.95
N ASP A 101 8.28 -6.35 -6.10
CA ASP A 101 8.16 -7.00 -7.41
C ASP A 101 7.16 -6.26 -8.30
N THR A 102 6.00 -5.88 -7.75
CA THR A 102 4.96 -5.11 -8.46
C THR A 102 5.48 -3.73 -8.90
N LEU A 103 6.10 -2.98 -7.98
CA LEU A 103 6.64 -1.65 -8.24
C LEU A 103 7.78 -1.67 -9.27
N THR A 104 8.55 -2.77 -9.31
CA THR A 104 9.64 -2.99 -10.26
C THR A 104 9.11 -3.45 -11.63
N ARG A 105 8.13 -4.36 -11.67
CA ARG A 105 7.62 -4.93 -12.93
C ARG A 105 6.82 -3.94 -13.76
N ALA A 106 6.21 -2.93 -13.14
CA ALA A 106 5.57 -1.82 -13.85
C ALA A 106 6.55 -0.96 -14.69
N LEU A 107 7.83 -1.35 -14.77
CA LEU A 107 8.82 -0.86 -15.73
C LEU A 107 8.57 -1.32 -17.19
N ARG A 108 7.67 -2.27 -17.45
CA ARG A 108 7.46 -2.86 -18.78
C ARG A 108 6.10 -2.53 -19.38
#